data_AF-A0AAE0Y7J9-F1
#
_entry.id   AF-A0AAE0Y7J9-F1
#
_cell.length_a   1.000
_cell.length_b   1.000
_cell.length_c   1.000
_cell.angle_alpha   90.00
_cell.angle_beta   90.00
_cell.angle_gamma   90.00
#
_symmetry.space_group_name_H-M   'P 1'
#
loop_
_entity.id
_entity.type
_entity.pdbx_description
1 polymer ?
#
loop_
_entity_poly.entity_id
_entity_poly.type
_entity_poly.pdbx_seq_one_letter_code
_entity_poly.pdbx_strand_id
1 'polypeptide(L)'
;MKFKTVCEGEQAVILNHRGEGRLVVGPHRVFLFRERFNRLKSKTADRYQYLEIQANNGSISHRPGPCLEFNNPLKYQGCVKQEAHCIDGNHILVVYRRLKGARRNAALSRVQQFSYLKQKNGLMSFNGTALIHKTKHGWCQGSTSFSSYPLFPTIFTTM
;
A
#
# COMPACT_ATOMS: atom_id res chain seq x y z
N MET A 1 18.88 10.61 34.89
CA MET A 1 17.71 9.71 34.74
C MET A 1 16.46 10.56 34.57
N LYS A 2 15.53 10.18 33.68
CA LYS A 2 14.35 11.00 33.39
C LYS A 2 13.12 10.13 33.19
N PHE A 3 12.00 10.51 33.81
CA PHE A 3 10.69 9.94 33.50
C PHE A 3 10.08 10.65 32.30
N LYS A 4 9.39 9.90 31.44
CA LYS A 4 8.57 10.43 30.34
C LYS A 4 7.18 9.82 30.39
N THR A 5 6.18 10.64 30.16
CA THR A 5 4.78 10.20 30.06
C THR A 5 4.40 10.13 28.59
N VAL A 6 3.80 9.00 28.20
CA VAL A 6 3.10 8.81 26.92
C VAL A 6 1.62 8.93 27.24
N CYS A 7 0.93 9.91 26.65
CA CYS A 7 -0.47 10.14 26.93
C CYS A 7 -1.35 9.13 26.17
N GLU A 8 -2.63 9.09 26.52
CA GLU A 8 -3.61 8.31 25.78
C GLU A 8 -3.66 8.73 24.30
N GLY A 9 -3.83 7.76 23.40
CA GLY A 9 -3.82 7.99 21.96
C GLY A 9 -2.44 8.25 21.36
N GLU A 10 -1.36 8.19 22.15
CA GLU A 10 -0.01 8.40 21.68
C GLU A 10 0.82 7.13 21.68
N GLN A 11 1.83 7.13 20.82
CA GLN A 11 2.81 6.06 20.75
C GLN A 11 4.21 6.65 20.76
N ALA A 12 5.14 5.92 21.36
CA ALA A 12 6.55 6.28 21.37
C ALA A 12 7.41 5.04 21.15
N VAL A 13 8.55 5.22 20.50
CA VAL A 13 9.60 4.22 20.41
C VAL A 13 10.72 4.62 21.36
N ILE A 14 11.16 3.65 22.14
CA ILE A 14 12.28 3.80 23.06
C ILE A 14 13.42 2.95 22.52
N LEU A 15 14.58 3.57 22.30
CA LEU A 15 15.78 2.94 21.76
C LEU A 15 16.86 2.82 22.83
N ASN A 16 17.40 1.61 22.99
CA ASN A 16 18.52 1.34 23.87
C ASN A 16 19.84 1.81 23.25
N HIS A 17 20.89 1.91 24.08
CA HIS A 17 22.25 2.16 23.60
C HIS A 17 22.79 1.10 22.62
N ARG A 18 22.18 -0.10 22.60
CA ARG A 18 22.48 -1.19 21.66
C ARG A 18 21.74 -1.09 20.32
N GLY A 19 20.82 -0.12 20.18
CA GLY A 19 19.97 0.02 18.99
C GLY A 19 18.68 -0.79 19.02
N GLU A 20 18.47 -1.63 20.03
CA GLU A 20 17.20 -2.34 20.24
C GLU A 20 16.08 -1.36 20.59
N GLY A 21 14.91 -1.54 19.96
CA GLY A 21 13.76 -0.66 20.14
C GLY A 21 12.53 -1.38 20.66
N ARG A 22 11.78 -0.71 21.54
CA ARG A 22 10.43 -1.15 21.96
C ARG A 22 9.39 -0.08 21.68
N LEU A 23 8.19 -0.51 21.30
CA LEU A 23 7.03 0.34 21.14
C LEU A 23 6.30 0.45 22.49
N VAL A 24 5.96 1.67 22.88
CA VAL A 24 5.10 1.96 24.03
C VAL A 24 3.87 2.68 23.52
N VAL A 25 2.70 2.13 23.81
CA VAL A 25 1.39 2.74 23.56
C VAL A 25 0.91 3.34 24.88
N GLY A 26 0.44 4.58 24.90
CA GLY A 26 -0.06 5.21 26.12
C GLY A 26 -1.43 4.68 26.57
N PRO A 27 -1.90 5.04 27.78
CA PRO A 27 -1.24 5.93 28.75
C PRO A 27 -0.23 5.20 29.64
N HIS A 28 1.04 5.57 29.56
CA HIS A 28 2.10 4.97 30.38
C HIS A 28 3.17 5.97 30.77
N ARG A 29 3.64 5.88 32.02
CA ARG A 29 4.82 6.60 32.51
C ARG A 29 6.02 5.67 32.46
N VAL A 30 7.02 6.02 31.65
CA VAL A 30 8.20 5.18 31.41
C VAL A 30 9.43 5.82 32.04
N PHE A 31 10.23 4.98 32.69
CA PHE A 31 11.54 5.33 33.21
C PHE A 31 12.61 5.09 32.14
N LEU A 32 13.41 6.11 31.83
CA LEU A 32 14.45 6.03 30.80
C LEU A 32 15.83 6.01 31.45
N PHE A 33 16.57 4.91 31.27
CA PHE A 33 17.95 4.76 31.73
C PHE A 33 18.91 4.50 30.56
N ARG A 34 19.65 5.53 30.15
CA ARG A 34 20.54 5.48 28.97
C ARG A 34 19.80 5.08 27.68
N GLU A 35 18.51 5.40 27.60
CA GLU A 35 17.63 5.15 26.45
C GLU A 35 17.24 6.47 25.77
N ARG A 36 16.96 6.42 24.46
CA ARG A 36 16.42 7.54 23.68
C ARG A 36 14.91 7.39 23.53
N PHE A 37 14.16 8.45 23.80
CA PHE A 37 12.71 8.47 23.67
C PHE A 37 12.28 9.27 22.43
N ASN A 38 11.59 8.61 21.51
CA ASN A 38 11.07 9.21 20.29
C ASN A 38 9.55 9.04 20.22
N ARG A 39 8.81 10.13 20.40
CA ARG A 39 7.36 10.14 20.22
C ARG A 39 7.03 9.99 18.74
N LEU A 40 6.13 9.08 18.42
CA LEU A 40 5.73 8.82 17.04
C LEU A 40 4.73 9.87 16.57
N LYS A 41 4.91 10.34 15.34
CA LYS A 41 3.94 11.20 14.67
C LYS A 41 2.85 10.32 14.05
N SER A 42 1.60 10.58 14.39
CA SER A 42 0.45 10.00 13.70
C SER A 42 0.24 10.68 12.36
N LYS A 43 -0.23 9.90 11.38
CA LYS A 43 -0.75 10.37 10.11
C LYS A 43 -2.15 9.80 9.95
N THR A 44 -3.10 10.67 9.67
CA THR A 44 -4.49 10.30 9.41
C THR A 44 -4.79 10.56 7.94
N ALA A 45 -5.35 9.55 7.28
CA ALA A 45 -5.90 9.68 5.93
C ALA A 45 -7.42 9.79 6.01
N ASP A 46 -7.96 10.74 5.24
CA ASP A 46 -9.40 10.95 5.07
C ASP A 46 -10.00 9.97 4.04
N ARG A 47 -11.32 10.06 3.81
CA ARG A 47 -12.04 9.22 2.84
C ARG A 47 -11.49 9.30 1.41
N TYR A 48 -10.94 10.45 1.02
CA TYR A 48 -10.38 10.70 -0.31
C TYR A 48 -8.85 10.59 -0.34
N GLN A 49 -8.26 9.97 0.67
CA GLN A 49 -6.83 9.83 0.82
C GLN A 49 -6.47 8.38 1.16
N TYR A 50 -5.21 8.04 0.96
CA TYR A 50 -4.65 6.78 1.40
C TYR A 50 -3.25 6.99 2.00
N LEU A 51 -2.81 6.04 2.82
CA LEU A 51 -1.46 6.01 3.34
C LEU A 51 -0.62 5.05 2.50
N GLU A 52 0.48 5.54 1.94
CA GLU A 52 1.55 4.74 1.37
C GLU A 52 2.56 4.41 2.46
N ILE A 53 2.68 3.13 2.80
CA ILE A 53 3.56 2.63 3.84
C ILE A 53 4.67 1.84 3.17
N GLN A 54 5.89 2.35 3.30
CA GLN A 54 7.11 1.71 2.84
C GLN A 54 7.69 0.90 4.01
N ALA A 55 7.67 -0.42 3.89
CA ALA A 55 8.25 -1.32 4.88
C ALA A 55 9.78 -1.33 4.79
N ASN A 56 10.45 -1.73 5.87
CA ASN A 56 11.92 -1.77 5.93
C ASN A 56 12.56 -2.75 4.92
N ASN A 57 11.78 -3.71 4.41
CA ASN A 57 12.21 -4.63 3.34
C ASN A 57 12.07 -4.03 1.92
N GLY A 58 11.63 -2.79 1.81
CA GLY A 58 11.37 -2.11 0.54
C GLY A 58 10.02 -2.43 -0.10
N SER A 59 9.15 -3.21 0.54
CA SER A 59 7.78 -3.39 0.04
C SER A 59 6.93 -2.16 0.30
N ILE A 60 6.04 -1.86 -0.63
CA ILE A 60 5.10 -0.75 -0.54
C ILE A 60 3.70 -1.33 -0.34
N SER A 61 3.02 -0.86 0.69
CA SER A 61 1.63 -1.22 0.98
C SER A 61 0.78 0.04 1.04
N HIS A 62 -0.43 -0.03 0.49
CA HIS A 62 -1.38 1.08 0.49
C HIS A 62 -2.53 0.77 1.44
N ARG A 63 -2.86 1.72 2.33
CA ARG A 63 -4.03 1.62 3.20
C ARG A 63 -5.04 2.72 2.84
N PRO A 64 -6.26 2.36 2.39
CA PRO A 64 -7.29 3.36 2.11
C PRO A 64 -7.74 4.05 3.41
N GLY A 65 -8.13 5.32 3.32
CA GLY A 65 -8.78 6.01 4.43
C GLY A 65 -10.25 5.58 4.60
N PRO A 66 -10.90 5.94 5.73
CA PRO A 66 -10.35 6.68 6.86
C PRO A 66 -9.47 5.77 7.74
N CYS A 67 -8.20 6.15 7.95
CA CYS A 67 -7.30 5.38 8.79
C CYS A 67 -6.26 6.26 9.48
N LEU A 68 -5.76 5.80 10.63
CA LEU A 68 -4.70 6.43 11.40
C LEU A 68 -3.53 5.45 11.53
N GLU A 69 -2.33 5.90 11.20
CA GLU A 69 -1.11 5.12 11.37
C GLU A 69 0.00 5.97 12.01
N PHE A 70 0.75 5.37 12.94
CA PHE A 70 1.94 5.98 13.50
C PHE A 70 3.16 5.65 12.66
N ASN A 71 3.99 6.67 12.38
CA ASN A 71 5.24 6.47 11.65
C ASN A 71 6.30 5.78 12.53
N ASN A 72 6.21 4.45 12.65
CA ASN A 72 7.09 3.64 13.48
C ASN A 72 8.36 3.22 12.71
N PRO A 73 9.55 3.75 13.06
CA PRO A 73 10.80 3.41 12.37
C PRO A 73 11.23 1.95 12.51
N LEU A 74 10.71 1.21 13.50
CA LEU A 74 11.00 -0.22 13.67
C LEU A 74 10.29 -1.09 12.63
N LYS A 75 9.16 -0.61 12.10
CA LYS A 75 8.33 -1.35 11.12
C LYS A 75 8.47 -0.80 9.71
N TYR A 76 8.54 0.53 9.59
CA TYR A 76 8.41 1.24 8.34
C TYR A 76 9.59 2.17 8.12
N GLN A 77 10.04 2.24 6.87
CA GLN A 77 11.01 3.23 6.44
C GLN A 77 10.33 4.60 6.30
N GLY A 78 9.08 4.59 5.87
CA GLY A 78 8.28 5.80 5.72
C GLY A 78 6.79 5.50 5.63
N CYS A 79 6.01 6.50 6.02
CA CYS A 79 4.56 6.54 5.81
C CYS A 79 4.25 7.90 5.21
N VAL A 80 3.60 7.95 4.05
CA VAL A 80 3.24 9.19 3.35
C VAL A 80 1.75 9.20 3.06
N LYS A 81 1.12 10.37 3.26
CA LYS A 81 -0.28 10.58 2.94
C LYS A 81 -0.38 11.01 1.48
N GLN A 82 -1.25 10.35 0.72
CA GLN A 82 -1.47 10.62 -0.70
C GLN A 82 -2.95 10.83 -0.98
N GLU A 83 -3.26 11.64 -1.98
CA GLU A 83 -4.62 11.87 -2.45
C GLU A 83 -5.08 10.72 -3.35
N ALA A 84 -6.31 10.26 -3.15
CA ALA A 84 -6.92 9.27 -4.01
C ALA A 84 -7.54 9.96 -5.24
N HIS A 85 -7.23 9.46 -6.42
CA HIS A 85 -7.89 9.92 -7.64
C HIS A 85 -9.34 9.40 -7.68
N CYS A 86 -10.28 10.32 -7.69
CA CYS A 86 -11.69 10.00 -7.88
C CYS A 86 -11.92 9.74 -9.37
N ILE A 87 -12.47 8.56 -9.68
CA ILE A 87 -12.82 8.16 -11.04
C ILE A 87 -14.32 8.36 -11.18
N ASP A 88 -14.71 9.15 -12.19
CA ASP A 88 -16.11 9.39 -12.51
C ASP A 88 -16.72 8.19 -13.26
N GLY A 89 -18.05 8.07 -13.27
CA GLY A 89 -18.76 7.00 -13.94
C GLY A 89 -18.50 6.90 -15.45
N ASN A 90 -18.07 8.01 -16.07
CA ASN A 90 -17.71 8.09 -17.48
C ASN A 90 -16.21 7.87 -17.76
N HIS A 91 -15.40 7.64 -16.72
CA HIS A 91 -13.96 7.42 -16.86
C HIS A 91 -13.62 5.92 -16.80
N ILE A 92 -12.58 5.52 -17.54
CA ILE A 92 -12.06 4.15 -17.55
C ILE A 92 -10.60 4.18 -17.09
N LEU A 93 -10.26 3.34 -16.11
CA LEU A 93 -8.88 3.16 -15.67
C LEU A 93 -8.23 2.02 -16.47
N VAL A 94 -7.10 2.33 -17.10
CA VAL A 94 -6.28 1.34 -17.81
C VAL A 94 -5.03 1.06 -16.98
N VAL A 95 -4.96 -0.13 -16.38
CA VAL A 95 -3.83 -0.53 -15.54
C VAL A 95 -2.90 -1.47 -16.31
N TYR A 96 -1.62 -1.12 -16.32
CA TYR A 96 -0.57 -1.91 -16.96
C TYR A 96 0.32 -2.56 -15.91
N ARG A 97 0.52 -3.87 -16.01
CA ARG A 97 1.53 -4.57 -15.21
C ARG A 97 2.87 -4.56 -15.93
N ARG A 98 3.91 -4.02 -15.29
CA ARG A 98 5.28 -4.11 -15.80
C ARG A 98 5.86 -5.48 -15.48
N LEU A 99 6.10 -6.31 -16.50
CA LEU A 99 6.80 -7.58 -16.36
C LEU A 99 8.31 -7.34 -16.20
N LYS A 100 8.91 -7.85 -15.13
CA LYS A 100 10.38 -7.84 -14.96
C LYS A 100 10.97 -8.92 -15.87
N GLY A 101 11.71 -8.55 -16.92
CA GLY A 101 12.43 -9.50 -17.77
C GLY A 101 12.57 -9.16 -19.25
N ALA A 102 11.90 -8.13 -19.77
CA ALA A 102 12.09 -7.72 -21.16
C ALA A 102 13.47 -7.04 -21.32
N ARG A 103 14.49 -7.85 -21.66
CA ARG A 103 15.82 -7.40 -22.07
C ARG A 103 15.66 -6.35 -23.19
N ARG A 104 16.46 -5.28 -23.12
CA ARG A 104 16.43 -4.11 -24.04
C ARG A 104 16.70 -4.43 -25.53
N ASN A 105 17.03 -5.68 -25.88
CA ASN A 105 17.39 -6.10 -27.23
C ASN A 105 16.43 -7.19 -27.74
N ALA A 106 15.20 -6.80 -28.07
CA ALA A 106 14.38 -7.50 -29.04
C ALA A 106 13.33 -6.51 -29.54
N ALA A 107 13.29 -6.30 -30.84
CA ALA A 107 12.29 -5.47 -31.49
C ALA A 107 10.88 -5.88 -31.04
N LEU A 108 10.12 -4.90 -30.54
CA LEU A 108 8.66 -4.85 -30.53
C LEU A 108 7.93 -6.18 -30.22
N SER A 109 7.87 -6.51 -28.93
CA SER A 109 6.72 -7.21 -28.38
C SER A 109 6.53 -6.80 -26.92
N ARG A 110 6.03 -5.57 -26.71
CA ARG A 110 5.50 -5.17 -25.40
C ARG A 110 4.23 -5.97 -25.18
N VAL A 111 4.36 -7.13 -24.54
CA VAL A 111 3.21 -7.83 -23.95
C VAL A 111 2.75 -6.98 -22.78
N GLN A 112 1.75 -6.15 -23.03
CA GLN A 112 1.04 -5.39 -22.00
C GLN A 112 -0.21 -6.17 -21.65
N GLN A 113 -0.30 -6.60 -20.40
CA GLN A 113 -1.54 -7.12 -19.85
C GLN A 113 -2.38 -5.90 -19.43
N PHE A 114 -3.52 -5.73 -20.08
CA PHE A 114 -4.50 -4.70 -19.76
C PHE A 114 -5.52 -5.30 -18.81
N SER A 115 -5.80 -4.59 -17.72
CA SER A 115 -6.91 -4.89 -16.83
C SER A 115 -7.80 -3.66 -16.77
N TYR A 116 -9.08 -3.85 -17.03
CA TYR A 116 -10.09 -2.79 -16.91
C TYR A 116 -10.85 -3.00 -15.60
N LEU A 117 -10.92 -1.94 -14.79
CA LEU A 117 -11.72 -1.90 -13.58
C LEU A 117 -13.00 -1.15 -13.88
N LYS A 118 -14.15 -1.83 -13.76
CA LYS A 118 -15.47 -1.19 -13.84
C LYS A 118 -16.05 -1.14 -12.43
N GLN A 119 -16.44 0.04 -11.99
CA GLN A 119 -17.12 0.21 -10.71
C GLN A 119 -18.55 -0.32 -10.84
N LYS A 120 -18.92 -1.31 -10.01
CA LYS A 120 -20.30 -1.80 -9.90
C LYS A 120 -20.67 -1.77 -8.42
N ASN A 121 -21.67 -0.97 -8.06
CA ASN A 121 -22.24 -0.87 -6.70
C ASN A 121 -21.19 -0.59 -5.60
N GLY A 122 -20.24 0.32 -5.85
CA GLY A 122 -19.23 0.71 -4.85
C GLY A 122 -18.05 -0.27 -4.67
N LEU A 123 -18.04 -1.40 -5.38
CA LEU A 123 -16.93 -2.37 -5.39
C LEU A 123 -16.21 -2.32 -6.75
N MET A 124 -14.87 -2.36 -6.72
CA MET A 124 -14.06 -2.53 -7.93
C MET A 124 -14.02 -4.02 -8.30
N SER A 125 -14.51 -4.34 -9.50
CA SER A 125 -14.48 -5.69 -10.04
C SER A 125 -13.57 -5.75 -11.27
N PHE A 126 -12.69 -6.74 -11.33
CA PHE A 126 -11.83 -7.02 -12.48
C PHE A 126 -12.65 -7.66 -13.60
N ASN A 127 -12.75 -6.99 -14.75
CA ASN A 127 -13.40 -7.54 -15.93
C ASN A 127 -12.38 -7.72 -17.06
N GLY A 128 -11.80 -8.92 -17.13
CA GLY A 128 -11.02 -9.40 -18.26
C GLY A 128 -9.55 -8.95 -18.31
N THR A 129 -8.74 -9.78 -18.95
CA THR A 129 -7.33 -9.49 -19.28
C THR A 129 -7.14 -9.63 -20.78
N ALA A 130 -6.76 -8.56 -21.45
CA ALA A 130 -6.39 -8.60 -22.87
C ALA A 130 -4.87 -8.57 -23.01
N LEU A 131 -4.31 -9.48 -23.81
CA LEU A 131 -2.92 -9.45 -24.24
C LEU A 131 -2.88 -8.91 -25.66
N ILE A 132 -2.34 -7.70 -25.83
CA ILE A 132 -2.20 -7.10 -27.16
C ILE A 132 -0.72 -7.12 -27.54
N HIS A 133 -0.43 -7.65 -28.72
CA HIS A 133 0.92 -7.66 -29.29
C HIS A 133 1.03 -6.53 -30.31
N LYS A 134 1.99 -5.62 -30.09
CA LYS A 134 2.28 -4.53 -31.02
C LYS A 134 3.38 -4.98 -31.97
N THR A 135 3.03 -5.24 -33.23
CA THR A 135 3.98 -5.54 -34.31
C THR A 135 4.37 -4.26 -35.06
N LYS A 136 5.38 -4.32 -35.94
CA LYS A 136 5.82 -3.19 -36.79
C LYS A 136 4.73 -2.66 -37.74
N HIS A 137 3.63 -3.41 -37.94
CA HIS A 137 2.59 -3.12 -38.92
C HIS A 137 1.24 -2.72 -38.33
N GLY A 138 1.15 -2.50 -37.02
CA GLY A 138 -0.10 -2.07 -36.36
C GLY A 138 -0.44 -2.90 -35.12
N TRP A 139 -1.63 -2.65 -34.59
CA TRP A 139 -2.17 -3.35 -33.44
C TRP A 139 -2.89 -4.62 -33.88
N CYS A 140 -2.41 -5.79 -33.47
CA CYS A 140 -3.11 -7.06 -33.70
C CYS A 140 -3.79 -7.48 -32.38
N GLN A 141 -5.11 -7.72 -32.42
CA GLN A 141 -5.84 -8.22 -31.26
C GLN A 141 -5.38 -9.66 -30.97
N GLY A 142 -4.69 -9.86 -29.84
CA GLY A 142 -4.50 -11.18 -29.26
C GLY A 142 -5.78 -11.62 -28.58
N SER A 143 -6.06 -12.92 -28.60
CA SER A 143 -7.28 -13.55 -28.11
C SER A 143 -7.72 -13.05 -26.73
N THR A 144 -8.99 -12.67 -26.63
CA THR A 144 -9.67 -12.39 -25.37
C THR A 144 -9.95 -13.70 -24.66
N SER A 145 -9.20 -14.03 -23.61
CA SER A 145 -9.60 -15.08 -22.67
C SER A 145 -10.40 -14.46 -21.53
N PHE A 146 -11.70 -14.75 -21.51
CA PHE A 146 -12.55 -14.51 -20.33
C PHE A 146 -12.20 -15.56 -19.29
N SER A 147 -11.46 -15.16 -18.26
CA SER A 147 -11.30 -15.98 -17.06
C SER A 147 -12.00 -15.26 -15.91
N SER A 148 -13.19 -15.75 -15.57
CA SER A 148 -13.91 -15.40 -14.35
C SER A 148 -13.30 -16.20 -13.20
N TYR A 149 -12.36 -15.61 -12.47
CA TYR A 149 -11.98 -16.16 -11.17
C TYR A 149 -12.98 -15.66 -10.11
N PRO A 150 -13.68 -16.55 -9.38
CA PRO A 150 -14.39 -16.14 -8.18
C PRO A 150 -13.36 -15.73 -7.12
N LEU A 151 -13.52 -14.53 -6.57
CA LEU A 151 -12.84 -14.15 -5.34
C LEU A 151 -13.43 -15.01 -4.22
N PHE A 152 -12.64 -15.93 -3.67
CA PHE A 152 -12.97 -16.61 -2.42
C PHE A 152 -13.24 -15.56 -1.34
N PRO A 153 -14.34 -15.68 -0.57
CA PRO A 153 -14.54 -14.86 0.61
C PRO A 153 -13.71 -15.47 1.74
N THR A 154 -12.65 -14.80 2.19
CA THR A 154 -12.10 -15.08 3.52
C THR A 154 -13.08 -14.50 4.54
N ILE A 155 -13.98 -15.37 4.98
CA ILE A 155 -14.89 -15.18 6.11
C ILE A 155 -14.02 -14.92 7.35
N PHE A 156 -14.17 -13.74 7.95
CA PHE A 156 -13.79 -13.53 9.35
C PHE A 156 -14.77 -14.32 10.20
N THR A 157 -14.35 -15.47 10.73
CA THR A 157 -15.04 -16.11 11.85
C THR A 157 -14.43 -15.54 13.12
N THR A 158 -15.24 -14.78 13.85
CA THR A 158 -15.03 -14.44 15.26
C THR A 158 -14.96 -15.71 16.11
N MET A 159 -13.93 -15.82 16.95
CA MET A 159 -14.02 -16.36 18.31
C MET A 159 -13.01 -15.62 19.18
#